data_AF-A0A1J7CDE2-F1
#
_entry.id   AF-A0A1J7CDE2-F1
#
_cell.length_a   1.000
_cell.length_b   1.000
_cell.length_c   1.000
_cell.angle_alpha   90.00
_cell.angle_beta   90.00
_cell.angle_gamma   90.00
#
_symmetry.space_group_name_H-M   'P 1'
#
loop_
_entity.id
_entity.type
_entity.pdbx_description
1 polymer ?
#
loop_
_entity_poly.entity_id
_entity_poly.type
_entity_poly.pdbx_seq_one_letter_code
_entity_poly.pdbx_strand_id
1 'polypeptide(L)'
;MKKVILSLIIVSILLAGGYSLYYFQIRKTKKEDLKTFSDLKNLEANIKNDYFKTLSPKDLDPKSFIKLFTEKYNKDSKLNFVTMIGDFPKNWVKPNDIQYLISIMRSKEKCCGYMNIFSSTISNDNGEVGGFAIIFLNSYISKTKIIMGLNCNPKTDKESVRKIEKWYQNTANKN
;
A
#
# COMPACT_ATOMS: atom_id res chain seq x y z
N MET A 1 2.69 -51.55 64.48
CA MET A 1 2.16 -50.18 64.27
C MET A 1 3.15 -49.23 63.58
N LYS A 2 4.42 -49.13 63.99
CA LYS A 2 5.40 -48.18 63.37
C LYS A 2 5.62 -48.35 61.85
N LYS A 3 5.61 -49.58 61.31
CA LYS A 3 5.81 -49.84 59.87
C LYS A 3 4.63 -49.40 58.98
N VAL A 4 3.40 -49.46 59.51
CA VAL A 4 2.18 -49.06 58.77
C VAL A 4 2.10 -47.53 58.65
N ILE A 5 2.47 -46.82 59.71
CA ILE A 5 2.51 -45.35 59.73
C ILE A 5 3.57 -44.83 58.74
N LEU A 6 4.75 -45.47 58.68
CA LEU A 6 5.79 -45.08 57.73
C LEU A 6 5.37 -45.29 56.27
N SER A 7 4.67 -46.39 55.99
CA SER A 7 4.13 -46.68 54.65
C SER A 7 3.08 -45.64 54.23
N LEU A 8 2.19 -45.23 55.13
CA LEU A 8 1.19 -44.19 54.85
C LEU A 8 1.82 -42.83 54.55
N ILE A 9 2.87 -42.44 55.30
CA ILE A 9 3.59 -41.17 55.07
C ILE A 9 4.23 -41.16 53.68
N ILE A 10 4.86 -42.27 53.25
CA ILE A 10 5.48 -42.36 51.92
C ILE A 10 4.45 -42.23 50.81
N VAL A 11 3.28 -42.88 50.95
CA VAL A 11 2.18 -42.78 49.97
C VAL A 11 1.65 -41.35 49.89
N SER A 12 1.47 -40.66 51.03
CA SER A 12 1.04 -39.26 51.04
C SER A 12 2.03 -38.33 50.34
N ILE A 13 3.34 -38.52 50.51
CA ILE A 13 4.38 -37.72 49.84
C ILE A 13 4.35 -37.96 48.32
N LEU A 14 4.18 -39.21 47.87
CA LEU A 14 4.09 -39.53 46.45
C LEU A 14 2.84 -38.94 45.79
N LEU A 15 1.69 -38.99 46.47
CA LEU A 15 0.45 -38.40 45.97
C LEU A 15 0.51 -36.86 45.91
N ALA A 16 1.03 -36.21 46.95
CA ALA A 16 1.17 -34.75 46.98
C ALA A 16 2.22 -34.22 45.99
N GLY A 17 3.34 -34.95 45.83
CA GLY A 17 4.39 -34.63 44.86
C GLY A 17 3.91 -34.80 43.42
N GLY A 18 3.21 -35.90 43.13
CA GLY A 18 2.63 -36.15 41.80
C GLY A 18 1.59 -35.09 41.39
N TYR A 19 0.71 -34.69 42.32
CA TYR A 19 -0.29 -33.66 42.06
C TYR A 19 0.34 -32.28 41.79
N SER A 20 1.41 -31.94 42.51
CA SER A 20 2.12 -30.66 42.35
C SER A 20 2.83 -30.58 40.99
N LEU A 21 3.43 -31.68 40.52
CA LEU A 21 4.07 -31.74 39.21
C LEU A 21 3.06 -31.68 38.06
N TYR A 22 1.93 -32.38 38.19
CA TYR A 22 0.84 -32.33 37.22
C TYR A 22 0.26 -30.90 37.09
N TYR A 23 0.03 -30.24 38.23
CA TYR A 23 -0.45 -28.86 38.25
C TYR A 23 0.54 -27.86 37.64
N PHE A 24 1.84 -28.08 37.83
CA PHE A 24 2.89 -27.25 37.24
C PHE A 24 2.93 -27.37 35.71
N GLN A 25 2.81 -28.58 35.16
CA GLN A 25 2.79 -28.80 33.71
C GLN A 25 1.60 -28.08 33.04
N ILE A 26 0.39 -28.18 33.62
CA ILE A 26 -0.81 -27.50 33.09
C ILE A 26 -0.61 -25.97 33.04
N ARG A 27 0.01 -25.37 34.07
CA ARG A 27 0.26 -23.93 34.08
C ARG A 27 1.24 -23.49 32.99
N LYS A 28 2.25 -24.30 32.67
CA LYS A 28 3.23 -23.99 31.64
C LYS A 28 2.57 -24.00 30.25
N THR A 29 1.83 -25.07 29.93
CA THR A 29 1.10 -25.20 28.66
C THR A 29 0.10 -24.06 28.48
N LYS A 30 -0.70 -23.75 29.50
CA LYS A 30 -1.68 -22.65 29.44
C LYS A 30 -1.03 -21.27 29.19
N LYS A 31 0.18 -21.04 29.71
CA LYS A 31 0.91 -19.77 29.50
C LYS A 31 1.49 -19.67 28.09
N GLU A 32 1.95 -20.79 27.53
CA GLU A 32 2.44 -20.88 26.15
C GLU A 32 1.29 -20.71 25.14
N ASP A 33 0.13 -21.33 25.40
CA ASP A 33 -1.07 -21.17 24.58
C ASP A 33 -1.59 -19.72 24.60
N LEU A 34 -1.61 -19.07 25.77
CA LEU A 34 -2.06 -17.69 25.90
C LEU A 34 -1.16 -16.70 25.13
N LYS A 35 0.15 -16.94 25.16
CA LYS A 35 1.14 -16.13 24.42
C LYS A 35 0.96 -16.31 22.91
N THR A 36 0.78 -17.56 22.47
CA THR A 36 0.55 -17.89 21.06
C THR A 36 -0.73 -17.22 20.53
N PHE A 37 -1.80 -17.21 21.33
CA PHE A 37 -3.05 -16.53 20.98
C PHE A 37 -2.91 -15.00 20.94
N SER A 38 -2.14 -14.39 21.86
CA SER A 38 -1.87 -12.96 21.79
C SER A 38 -1.04 -12.56 20.57
N ASP A 39 -0.06 -13.39 20.19
CA ASP A 39 0.80 -13.14 19.04
C ASP A 39 0.01 -13.25 17.72
N LEU A 40 -0.92 -14.21 17.62
CA LEU A 40 -1.86 -14.33 16.50
C LEU A 40 -2.80 -13.12 16.39
N LYS A 41 -3.35 -12.66 17.52
CA LYS A 41 -4.23 -11.49 17.55
C LYS A 41 -3.50 -10.20 17.12
N ASN A 42 -2.24 -10.05 17.51
CA ASN A 42 -1.40 -8.93 17.10
C ASN A 42 -1.05 -9.01 15.60
N LEU A 43 -0.79 -10.22 15.08
CA LEU A 43 -0.56 -10.44 13.66
C LEU A 43 -1.81 -10.11 12.82
N GLU A 44 -2.99 -10.57 13.24
CA GLU A 44 -4.26 -10.22 12.58
C GLU A 44 -4.57 -8.73 12.62
N ALA A 45 -4.29 -8.05 13.75
CA ALA A 45 -4.48 -6.62 13.88
C ALA A 45 -3.55 -5.81 12.94
N ASN A 46 -2.31 -6.25 12.78
CA ASN A 46 -1.35 -5.64 11.85
C ASN A 46 -1.75 -5.90 10.39
N ILE A 47 -2.17 -7.11 10.04
CA ILE A 47 -2.66 -7.45 8.70
C ILE A 47 -3.91 -6.64 8.35
N LYS A 48 -4.85 -6.48 9.29
CA LYS A 48 -6.05 -5.64 9.06
C LYS A 48 -5.68 -4.17 8.87
N ASN A 49 -4.75 -3.62 9.64
CA ASN A 49 -4.35 -2.22 9.51
C ASN A 49 -3.69 -1.90 8.16
N ASP A 50 -2.92 -2.83 7.59
CA ASP A 50 -2.33 -2.64 6.25
C ASP A 50 -3.38 -2.75 5.13
N TYR A 51 -4.41 -3.60 5.28
CA TYR A 51 -5.47 -3.74 4.27
C TYR A 51 -6.41 -2.53 4.16
N PHE A 52 -6.54 -1.72 5.23
CA PHE A 52 -7.46 -0.58 5.26
C PHE A 52 -6.78 0.79 5.09
N LYS A 53 -5.46 0.86 4.88
CA LYS A 53 -4.82 2.14 4.59
C LYS A 53 -5.34 2.67 3.25
N THR A 54 -6.23 3.64 3.32
CA THR A 54 -6.78 4.28 2.14
C THR A 54 -5.65 5.00 1.40
N LEU A 55 -5.36 4.55 0.18
CA LEU A 55 -4.32 5.12 -0.67
C LEU A 55 -4.57 6.61 -0.88
N SER A 56 -3.55 7.44 -0.65
CA SER A 56 -3.62 8.87 -0.91
C SER A 56 -2.48 9.29 -1.83
N PRO A 57 -2.70 10.23 -2.78
CA PRO A 57 -1.64 10.69 -3.68
C PRO A 57 -0.45 11.30 -2.92
N LYS A 58 -0.68 11.85 -1.71
CA LYS A 58 0.37 12.43 -0.86
C LYS A 58 1.42 11.39 -0.40
N ASP A 59 1.06 10.11 -0.39
CA ASP A 59 1.93 9.03 0.09
C ASP A 59 2.82 8.47 -1.04
N LEU A 60 2.71 9.03 -2.25
CA LEU A 60 3.41 8.58 -3.45
C LEU A 60 4.20 9.74 -4.05
N ASP A 61 5.30 9.41 -4.71
CA ASP A 61 5.94 10.27 -5.71
C ASP A 61 5.41 9.94 -7.12
N PRO A 62 5.71 10.74 -8.15
CA PRO A 62 5.23 10.49 -9.51
C PRO A 62 5.61 9.11 -10.06
N LYS A 63 6.80 8.60 -9.75
CA LYS A 63 7.29 7.30 -10.24
C LYS A 63 6.54 6.15 -9.57
N SER A 64 6.36 6.22 -8.26
CA SER A 64 5.64 5.25 -7.44
C SER A 64 4.15 5.25 -7.78
N PHE A 65 3.57 6.41 -8.07
CA PHE A 65 2.20 6.52 -8.56
C PHE A 65 2.02 5.78 -9.89
N ILE A 66 2.86 6.07 -10.89
CA ILE A 66 2.76 5.44 -12.21
C ILE A 66 2.99 3.94 -12.11
N LYS A 67 4.01 3.52 -11.34
CA LYS A 67 4.31 2.11 -11.08
C LYS A 67 3.09 1.39 -10.50
N LEU A 68 2.46 1.93 -9.46
CA LEU A 68 1.26 1.37 -8.84
C LEU A 68 0.12 1.18 -9.87
N PHE A 69 -0.09 2.17 -10.73
CA PHE A 69 -1.16 2.17 -11.72
C PHE A 69 -0.91 1.17 -12.86
N THR A 70 0.35 1.00 -13.24
CA THR A 70 0.76 0.00 -14.23
C THR A 70 0.71 -1.41 -13.63
N GLU A 71 1.21 -1.64 -12.42
CA GLU A 71 1.22 -2.97 -11.78
C GLU A 71 -0.17 -3.49 -11.44
N LYS A 72 -1.11 -2.60 -11.07
CA LYS A 72 -2.49 -2.97 -10.79
C LYS A 72 -3.33 -3.18 -12.05
N TYR A 73 -2.83 -2.82 -13.23
CA TYR A 73 -3.56 -2.97 -14.47
C TYR A 73 -3.74 -4.44 -14.82
N ASN A 74 -4.97 -4.84 -15.12
CA ASN A 74 -5.30 -6.17 -15.59
C ASN A 74 -6.05 -6.07 -16.94
N LYS A 75 -5.41 -6.55 -18.01
CA LYS A 75 -5.97 -6.56 -19.36
C LYS A 75 -7.30 -7.34 -19.46
N ASP A 76 -7.51 -8.33 -18.60
CA ASP A 76 -8.70 -9.18 -18.59
C ASP A 76 -9.82 -8.60 -17.71
N SER A 77 -9.52 -7.54 -16.94
CA SER A 77 -10.50 -6.81 -16.15
C SER A 77 -11.27 -5.81 -17.01
N LYS A 78 -12.59 -5.75 -16.83
CA LYS A 78 -13.44 -4.69 -17.41
C LYS A 78 -13.27 -3.34 -16.71
N LEU A 79 -12.74 -3.36 -15.49
CA LEU A 79 -12.58 -2.19 -14.63
C LEU A 79 -11.11 -2.09 -14.19
N ASN A 80 -10.41 -1.07 -14.66
CA ASN A 80 -9.02 -0.82 -14.31
C ASN A 80 -8.91 0.59 -13.72
N PHE A 81 -9.07 0.70 -12.41
CA PHE A 81 -8.86 1.95 -11.69
C PHE A 81 -8.21 1.70 -10.33
N VAL A 82 -7.49 2.71 -9.85
CA VAL A 82 -7.00 2.76 -8.48
C VAL A 82 -7.78 3.83 -7.74
N THR A 83 -8.48 3.41 -6.68
CA THR A 83 -9.22 4.32 -5.81
C THR A 83 -8.29 5.00 -4.83
N MET A 84 -8.38 6.33 -4.73
CA MET A 84 -7.58 7.14 -3.83
C MET A 84 -8.42 8.17 -3.08
N ILE A 85 -7.94 8.58 -1.90
CA ILE A 85 -8.53 9.62 -1.06
C ILE A 85 -7.66 10.87 -1.00
N GLY A 86 -8.33 12.01 -0.95
CA GLY A 86 -7.71 13.32 -0.80
C GLY A 86 -7.12 13.84 -2.11
N ASP A 87 -6.39 14.94 -1.98
CA ASP A 87 -5.83 15.66 -3.11
C ASP A 87 -4.32 15.47 -3.24
N PHE A 88 -3.82 15.73 -4.46
CA PHE A 88 -2.39 15.89 -4.68
C PHE A 88 -1.85 17.11 -3.91
N PRO A 89 -0.72 16.98 -3.20
CA PRO A 89 -0.03 18.11 -2.58
C PRO A 89 0.32 19.22 -3.57
N LYS A 90 0.51 20.46 -3.07
CA LYS A 90 1.08 21.54 -3.87
C LYS A 90 2.54 21.22 -4.19
N ASN A 91 3.00 21.54 -5.40
CA ASN A 91 4.36 21.25 -5.87
C ASN A 91 4.72 19.76 -5.69
N TRP A 92 3.76 18.86 -5.96
CA TRP A 92 3.94 17.43 -5.75
C TRP A 92 5.08 16.87 -6.62
N VAL A 93 5.13 17.27 -7.90
CA VAL A 93 6.23 16.97 -8.81
C VAL A 93 7.46 17.81 -8.47
N LYS A 94 8.62 17.16 -8.33
CA LYS A 94 9.91 17.77 -7.99
C LYS A 94 10.84 17.83 -9.22
N PRO A 95 11.89 18.68 -9.20
CA PRO A 95 12.85 18.75 -10.29
C PRO A 95 13.48 17.39 -10.67
N ASN A 96 13.76 16.53 -9.68
CA ASN A 96 14.35 15.21 -9.90
C ASN A 96 13.39 14.22 -10.59
N ASP A 97 12.09 14.48 -10.59
CA ASP A 97 11.09 13.64 -11.26
C ASP A 97 11.02 13.93 -12.77
N ILE A 98 11.46 15.11 -13.20
CA ILE A 98 11.24 15.60 -14.57
C ILE A 98 11.88 14.70 -15.60
N GLN A 99 13.14 14.27 -15.39
CA GLN A 99 13.82 13.39 -16.35
C GLN A 99 13.08 12.07 -16.54
N TYR A 100 12.59 11.48 -15.45
CA TYR A 100 11.79 10.26 -15.52
C TYR A 100 10.50 10.51 -16.30
N LEU A 101 9.74 11.55 -15.95
CA LEU A 101 8.47 11.85 -16.60
C LEU A 101 8.63 12.14 -18.10
N ILE A 102 9.68 12.87 -18.49
CA ILE A 102 10.03 13.12 -19.90
C ILE A 102 10.31 11.80 -20.63
N SER A 103 11.01 10.85 -19.99
CA SER A 103 11.34 9.55 -20.61
C SER A 103 10.11 8.68 -20.92
N ILE A 104 8.99 8.89 -20.22
CA ILE A 104 7.78 8.07 -20.33
C ILE A 104 6.57 8.80 -20.93
N MET A 105 6.61 10.12 -21.14
CA MET A 105 5.45 10.90 -21.61
C MET A 105 4.92 10.49 -22.98
N ARG A 106 5.71 9.77 -23.77
CA ARG A 106 5.31 9.20 -25.07
C ARG A 106 4.71 7.79 -24.97
N SER A 107 4.75 7.18 -23.79
CA SER A 107 4.30 5.79 -23.60
C SER A 107 2.79 5.65 -23.78
N LYS A 108 2.39 4.77 -24.70
CA LYS A 108 1.00 4.34 -24.90
C LYS A 108 0.64 3.09 -24.09
N GLU A 109 1.52 2.66 -23.20
CA GLU A 109 1.27 1.54 -22.30
C GLU A 109 0.00 1.80 -21.49
N LYS A 110 -0.88 0.81 -21.47
CA LYS A 110 -2.15 0.89 -20.73
C LYS A 110 -1.88 0.72 -19.24
N CYS A 111 -2.59 1.49 -18.44
CA CYS A 111 -2.55 1.42 -16.99
C CYS A 111 -3.94 1.68 -16.40
N CYS A 112 -4.09 1.51 -15.10
CA CYS A 112 -5.32 1.88 -14.40
C CYS A 112 -5.66 3.37 -14.54
N GLY A 113 -6.94 3.69 -14.45
CA GLY A 113 -7.45 5.02 -14.20
C GLY A 113 -7.28 5.48 -12.76
N TYR A 114 -7.38 6.79 -12.54
CA TYR A 114 -7.53 7.36 -11.21
C TYR A 114 -9.01 7.49 -10.89
N MET A 115 -9.42 7.02 -9.71
CA MET A 115 -10.77 7.26 -9.19
C MET A 115 -10.69 7.81 -7.77
N ASN A 116 -11.31 8.95 -7.54
CA ASN A 116 -11.49 9.46 -6.19
C ASN A 116 -12.52 8.61 -5.45
N ILE A 117 -12.33 8.39 -4.15
CA ILE A 117 -13.28 7.64 -3.31
C ILE A 117 -14.70 8.25 -3.30
N PHE A 118 -14.82 9.55 -3.54
CA PHE A 118 -16.10 10.26 -3.63
C PHE A 118 -16.73 10.23 -5.04
N SER A 119 -16.13 9.50 -5.99
CA SER A 119 -16.72 9.35 -7.32
C SER A 119 -18.00 8.52 -7.28
N SER A 120 -19.09 9.05 -7.83
CA SER A 120 -20.32 8.29 -8.10
C SER A 120 -20.31 7.63 -9.48
N THR A 121 -19.29 7.88 -10.31
CA THR A 121 -19.17 7.35 -11.66
C THR A 121 -17.97 6.40 -11.78
N ILE A 122 -18.24 5.24 -12.38
CA ILE A 122 -17.23 4.24 -12.73
C ILE A 122 -16.98 4.35 -14.23
N SER A 123 -15.73 4.54 -14.61
CA SER A 123 -15.32 4.54 -16.01
C SER A 123 -14.69 3.19 -16.34
N ASN A 124 -15.05 2.66 -17.51
CA ASN A 124 -14.47 1.42 -18.06
C ASN A 124 -13.27 1.70 -18.97
N ASP A 125 -12.92 2.98 -19.15
CA ASP A 125 -11.74 3.35 -19.94
C ASP A 125 -10.46 3.13 -19.14
N ASN A 126 -9.39 2.78 -19.86
CA ASN A 126 -8.06 2.63 -19.27
C ASN A 126 -7.25 3.93 -19.41
N GLY A 127 -6.36 4.22 -18.46
CA GLY A 127 -5.36 5.27 -18.62
C GLY A 127 -4.22 4.85 -19.56
N GLU A 128 -3.38 5.81 -19.94
CA GLU A 128 -2.08 5.58 -20.54
C GLU A 128 -0.99 6.21 -19.67
N VAL A 129 0.15 5.50 -19.55
CA VAL A 129 1.30 5.96 -18.75
C VAL A 129 1.75 7.37 -19.19
N GLY A 130 1.83 7.60 -20.49
CA GLY A 130 2.19 8.91 -21.06
C GLY A 130 1.18 10.00 -20.71
N GLY A 131 -0.12 9.68 -20.63
CA GLY A 131 -1.17 10.62 -20.25
C GLY A 131 -0.98 11.16 -18.82
N PHE A 132 -0.68 10.28 -17.86
CA PHE A 132 -0.36 10.71 -16.49
C PHE A 132 0.91 11.56 -16.44
N ALA A 133 1.98 11.14 -17.13
CA ALA A 133 3.21 11.89 -17.18
C ALA A 133 3.02 13.30 -17.74
N ILE A 134 2.19 13.46 -18.78
CA ILE A 134 1.82 14.77 -19.35
C ILE A 134 1.11 15.65 -18.31
N ILE A 135 0.13 15.10 -17.56
CA ILE A 135 -0.56 15.85 -16.50
C ILE A 135 0.45 16.33 -15.44
N PHE A 136 1.33 15.46 -15.00
CA PHE A 136 2.35 15.78 -13.99
C PHE A 136 3.32 16.85 -14.48
N LEU A 137 3.84 16.70 -15.70
CA LEU A 137 4.72 17.69 -16.31
C LEU A 137 4.03 19.05 -16.48
N ASN A 138 2.78 19.07 -16.96
CA ASN A 138 2.02 20.31 -17.10
C ASN A 138 1.81 21.02 -15.75
N SER A 139 1.52 20.26 -14.68
CA SER A 139 1.38 20.84 -13.34
C SER A 139 2.69 21.49 -12.85
N TYR A 140 3.83 20.86 -13.14
CA TYR A 140 5.15 21.38 -12.80
C TYR A 140 5.47 22.65 -13.59
N ILE A 141 5.29 22.62 -14.91
CA ILE A 141 5.58 23.74 -15.83
C ILE A 141 4.72 24.96 -15.47
N SER A 142 3.43 24.74 -15.21
CA SER A 142 2.48 25.82 -14.89
C SER A 142 2.49 26.23 -13.42
N LYS A 143 3.23 25.53 -12.55
CA LYS A 143 3.24 25.72 -11.08
C LYS A 143 1.84 25.61 -10.47
N THR A 144 1.02 24.70 -11.00
CA THR A 144 -0.35 24.46 -10.54
C THR A 144 -0.45 23.15 -9.77
N LYS A 145 -1.51 23.02 -8.95
CA LYS A 145 -1.87 21.75 -8.30
C LYS A 145 -2.39 20.79 -9.37
N ILE A 146 -2.08 19.49 -9.23
CA ILE A 146 -2.66 18.46 -10.10
C ILE A 146 -4.15 18.34 -9.80
N ILE A 147 -4.97 18.42 -10.86
CA ILE A 147 -6.43 18.27 -10.79
C ILE A 147 -6.82 17.11 -11.71
N MET A 148 -7.24 16.00 -11.11
CA MET A 148 -7.75 14.81 -11.82
C MET A 148 -9.27 14.66 -11.72
N GLY A 149 -9.96 15.55 -11.01
CA GLY A 149 -11.41 15.45 -10.77
C GLY A 149 -11.78 14.20 -9.96
N LEU A 150 -13.00 13.69 -10.17
CA LEU A 150 -13.49 12.48 -9.50
C LEU A 150 -13.04 11.19 -10.21
N ASN A 151 -12.81 11.23 -11.52
CA ASN A 151 -12.35 10.11 -12.33
C ASN A 151 -11.46 10.63 -13.47
N CYS A 152 -10.34 9.96 -13.73
CA CYS A 152 -9.39 10.37 -14.77
C CYS A 152 -8.72 9.17 -15.46
N ASN A 153 -8.88 9.09 -16.78
CA ASN A 153 -8.26 8.10 -17.67
C ASN A 153 -7.44 8.80 -18.75
N PRO A 154 -6.31 9.43 -18.40
CA PRO A 154 -5.61 10.30 -19.32
C PRO A 154 -5.00 9.51 -20.46
N LYS A 155 -5.01 10.10 -21.66
CA LYS A 155 -4.40 9.53 -22.87
C LYS A 155 -3.17 10.33 -23.27
N THR A 156 -2.27 9.67 -23.98
CA THR A 156 -1.10 10.34 -24.54
C THR A 156 -1.52 11.29 -25.65
N ASP A 157 -1.25 12.58 -25.47
CA ASP A 157 -1.55 13.60 -26.47
C ASP A 157 -0.27 14.09 -27.18
N LYS A 158 -0.25 13.98 -28.51
CA LYS A 158 0.91 14.36 -29.33
C LYS A 158 1.21 15.86 -29.25
N GLU A 159 0.18 16.69 -29.16
CA GLU A 159 0.38 18.14 -29.12
C GLU A 159 1.03 18.56 -27.79
N SER A 160 0.54 18.01 -26.68
CA SER A 160 1.08 18.21 -25.34
C SER A 160 2.53 17.72 -25.25
N VAL A 161 2.83 16.53 -25.78
CA VAL A 161 4.22 16.04 -25.87
C VAL A 161 5.12 17.06 -26.57
N ARG A 162 4.72 17.55 -27.74
CA ARG A 162 5.52 18.55 -28.50
C ARG A 162 5.74 19.84 -27.71
N LYS A 163 4.71 20.32 -26.99
CA LYS A 163 4.80 21.53 -26.15
C LYS A 163 5.80 21.32 -25.00
N ILE A 164 5.70 20.18 -24.32
CA ILE A 164 6.56 19.84 -23.19
C ILE A 164 8.02 19.64 -23.65
N GLU A 165 8.25 18.98 -24.79
CA GLU A 165 9.60 18.80 -25.34
C GLU A 165 10.27 20.13 -25.68
N LYS A 166 9.53 21.04 -26.32
CA LYS A 166 10.04 22.37 -26.62
C LYS A 166 10.39 23.13 -25.33
N TRP A 167 9.55 23.03 -24.31
CA TRP A 167 9.85 23.61 -22.99
C TRP A 167 11.12 23.00 -22.38
N TYR A 168 11.25 21.68 -22.42
CA TYR A 168 12.37 20.96 -21.82
C TYR A 168 13.70 21.31 -22.51
N GLN A 169 13.73 21.32 -23.85
CA GLN A 169 14.90 21.75 -24.63
C GLN A 169 15.31 23.20 -24.33
N ASN A 170 14.34 24.12 -24.27
CA ASN A 170 14.60 25.52 -23.96
C ASN A 170 15.09 25.76 -22.53
N THR A 171 14.81 24.84 -21.61
CA THR A 171 15.24 24.93 -20.20
C THR A 171 16.60 24.27 -20.01
N ALA A 172 16.83 23.12 -20.65
CA ALA A 172 18.10 22.41 -20.62
C ALA A 172 19.24 23.21 -21.27
N ASN A 173 18.95 23.99 -22.33
CA ASN A 173 19.95 24.85 -22.98
C ASN A 173 20.27 26.15 -22.20
N LYS A 174 19.62 26.40 -21.06
CA LYS A 174 19.82 27.60 -20.24
C LYS A 174 20.59 27.35 -18.94
N ASN A 175 20.82 26.08 -18.60
CA ASN A 175 21.57 25.63 -17.42
C ASN A 175 22.87 24.97 -17.87
#